data_AF-F0Z4G3-F1
#
_entry.id   AF-F0Z4G3-F1
#
_cell.length_a   1.000
_cell.length_b   1.000
_cell.length_c   1.000
_cell.angle_alpha   90.00
_cell.angle_beta   90.00
_cell.angle_gamma   90.00
#
_symmetry.space_group_name_H-M   'P 1'
#
loop_
_entity.id
_entity.type
_entity.pdbx_description
1 polymer ?
#
loop_
_entity_poly.entity_id
_entity_poly.type
_entity_poly.pdbx_seq_one_letter_code
_entity_poly.pdbx_strand_id
1 'polypeptide(L)' 'MSREEGLLEFLAHQVGAGYISDLRKDDFHSELISCIESVKSTAYPINEWVDVLDYLTGIKRIIESPEEGKKALLEAL' A
#
# COMPACT_ATOMS: atom_id res chain seq x y z
N MET A 1 -23.45 2.29 -4.98
CA MET A 1 -22.64 1.12 -5.42
C MET A 1 -21.22 1.59 -5.42
N SER A 2 -20.50 1.14 -4.39
CA SER A 2 -19.21 1.66 -3.95
C SER A 2 -18.18 1.48 -5.06
N ARG A 3 -17.49 2.56 -5.44
CA ARG A 3 -16.28 2.46 -6.25
C ARG A 3 -15.33 1.54 -5.48
N GLU A 4 -14.76 0.57 -6.17
CA GLU A 4 -13.67 -0.27 -5.66
C GLU A 4 -12.61 0.68 -5.10
N GLU A 5 -12.49 0.74 -3.76
CA GLU A 5 -11.50 1.58 -3.09
C GLU A 5 -10.11 1.03 -3.45
N GLY A 6 -9.25 1.84 -4.05
CA GLY A 6 -7.89 1.46 -4.41
C GLY A 6 -7.04 1.19 -3.17
N LEU A 7 -5.91 0.50 -3.31
CA LEU A 7 -5.10 0.09 -2.17
C LEU A 7 -4.58 1.30 -1.37
N LEU A 8 -4.21 2.40 -2.03
CA LEU A 8 -3.81 3.65 -1.36
C LEU A 8 -4.94 4.24 -0.50
N GLU A 9 -6.16 4.22 -1.02
CA GLU A 9 -7.33 4.78 -0.34
C GLU A 9 -7.72 3.92 0.85
N PHE A 10 -7.68 2.60 0.67
CA PHE A 10 -7.87 1.62 1.75
C PHE A 10 -6.84 1.82 2.86
N LEU A 11 -5.56 1.96 2.52
CA LEU A 11 -4.49 2.17 3.51
C LEU A 11 -4.69 3.48 4.28
N ALA A 12 -5.02 4.58 3.57
CA ALA A 12 -5.32 5.86 4.20
C ALA A 12 -6.50 5.76 5.18
N HIS A 13 -7.56 5.06 4.79
CA HIS A 13 -8.73 4.84 5.65
C HIS A 13 -8.36 4.01 6.89
N GLN A 14 -7.60 2.93 6.71
CA GLN A 14 -7.25 2.01 7.79
C GLN A 14 -6.36 2.65 8.86
N VAL A 15 -5.36 3.44 8.45
CA VAL A 15 -4.47 4.12 9.41
C VAL A 15 -5.06 5.43 9.94
N GLY A 16 -6.25 5.82 9.50
CA GLY A 16 -6.91 7.06 9.92
C GLY A 16 -6.25 8.33 9.37
N ALA A 17 -5.55 8.23 8.24
CA ALA A 17 -4.96 9.38 7.57
C ALA A 17 -6.06 10.29 7.01
N GLY A 18 -5.94 11.61 7.27
CA GLY A 18 -6.88 12.59 6.73
C GLY A 18 -6.76 12.75 5.21
N TYR A 19 -5.56 12.50 4.67
CA TYR A 19 -5.26 12.55 3.24
C TYR A 19 -4.30 11.41 2.85
N ILE A 20 -4.39 10.91 1.61
CA ILE A 20 -3.46 9.89 1.08
C ILE A 20 -2.00 10.37 1.16
N SER A 21 -1.76 11.67 1.01
CA SER A 21 -0.42 12.26 1.13
C SER A 21 0.18 12.12 2.53
N ASP A 22 -0.64 11.95 3.57
CA ASP A 22 -0.16 11.76 4.94
C ASP A 22 0.47 10.38 5.14
N LEU A 23 0.15 9.40 4.29
CA LEU A 23 0.76 8.06 4.33
C LEU A 23 2.30 8.09 4.15
N ARG A 24 2.86 9.17 3.59
CA ARG A 24 4.30 9.35 3.45
C ARG A 24 4.98 9.90 4.71
N LYS A 25 4.23 10.15 5.79
CA LYS A 25 4.80 10.60 7.06
C LYS A 25 5.20 9.39 7.88
N ASP A 26 6.37 9.48 8.51
CA ASP A 26 6.91 8.43 9.39
C ASP A 26 5.93 8.04 10.50
N ASP A 27 5.06 8.97 10.93
CA ASP A 27 4.01 8.76 11.93
C ASP A 27 3.03 7.62 11.59
N PHE A 28 2.87 7.27 10.32
CA PHE A 28 1.96 6.21 9.87
C PHE A 28 2.68 4.93 9.42
N HIS A 29 4.02 4.89 9.40
CA HIS A 29 4.76 3.74 8.88
C HIS A 29 4.47 2.45 9.65
N SER A 30 4.42 2.51 10.98
CA SER A 30 4.18 1.32 11.83
C SER A 30 2.78 0.74 11.61
N GLU A 31 1.77 1.61 11.54
CA GLU A 31 0.38 1.26 11.26
C GLU A 31 0.21 0.76 9.82
N LEU A 32 0.90 1.37 8.85
CA LEU A 32 0.91 0.94 7.45
C LEU A 32 1.47 -0.48 7.32
N ILE A 33 2.63 -0.76 7.91
CA ILE A 33 3.23 -2.10 7.90
C ILE A 33 2.24 -3.12 8.46
N SER A 34 1.68 -2.84 9.64
CA SER A 34 0.69 -3.71 10.29
C SER A 34 -0.55 -3.94 9.41
N CYS A 35 -1.03 -2.88 8.75
CA CYS A 35 -2.15 -2.96 7.83
C CYS A 35 -1.82 -3.82 6.61
N ILE A 36 -0.70 -3.56 5.94
CA ILE A 36 -0.24 -4.29 4.75
C ILE A 36 -0.01 -5.77 5.08
N GLU A 37 0.55 -6.09 6.24
CA GLU A 37 0.71 -7.46 6.72
C GLU A 37 -0.63 -8.19 6.83
N SER A 38 -1.69 -7.51 7.28
CA SER A 38 -3.04 -8.07 7.38
C SER A 38 -3.76 -8.22 6.03
N VAL A 39 -3.41 -7.41 5.03
CA VAL A 39 -4.02 -7.44 3.69
C VAL A 39 -3.56 -8.68 2.94
N LYS A 40 -4.50 -9.44 2.38
CA LYS A 40 -4.17 -10.55 1.48
C LYS A 40 -3.58 -9.97 0.18
N SER A 41 -2.42 -10.47 -0.25
CA SER A 41 -1.78 -10.07 -1.52
C SER A 41 -2.75 -10.08 -2.70
N THR A 42 -3.54 -11.15 -2.82
CA THR A 42 -4.54 -11.36 -3.88
C THR A 42 -5.82 -10.53 -3.76
N ALA A 43 -5.96 -9.70 -2.72
CA ALA A 43 -7.11 -8.80 -2.59
C ALA A 43 -7.06 -7.64 -3.59
N TYR A 44 -5.86 -7.25 -4.02
CA TYR A 44 -5.63 -6.17 -4.96
C TYR A 44 -4.80 -6.66 -6.15
N PRO A 45 -5.06 -6.16 -7.36
CA PRO A 45 -4.29 -6.50 -8.54
C PRO A 45 -2.86 -5.93 -8.47
N ILE A 46 -1.95 -6.46 -9.30
CA ILE A 46 -0.53 -6.11 -9.29
C ILE A 46 -0.29 -4.61 -9.46
N ASN A 47 -1.07 -3.94 -10.31
CA ASN A 47 -0.93 -2.50 -10.58
C ASN A 47 -1.11 -1.67 -9.30
N GLU A 48 -2.04 -2.02 -8.43
CA GLU A 48 -2.25 -1.31 -7.16
C GLU A 48 -1.03 -1.41 -6.24
N TRP A 49 -0.44 -2.60 -6.14
CA TRP A 49 0.78 -2.80 -5.35
C TRP A 49 1.97 -2.03 -5.91
N VAL A 50 2.09 -1.96 -7.25
CA VAL A 50 3.13 -1.18 -7.93
C VAL A 50 2.93 0.32 -7.68
N ASP A 51 1.70 0.80 -7.81
CA ASP A 51 1.37 2.22 -7.62
C ASP A 51 1.61 2.65 -6.18
N VAL A 52 1.23 1.83 -5.19
CA VAL A 52 1.49 2.10 -3.77
C VAL A 52 2.99 2.10 -3.45
N LEU A 53 3.73 1.15 -4.00
CA LEU A 53 5.18 1.08 -3.81
C LEU A 53 5.87 2.33 -4.37
N ASP A 54 5.57 2.71 -5.61
CA ASP A 54 6.10 3.94 -6.21
C ASP A 54 5.68 5.18 -5.42
N TYR A 55 4.42 5.24 -4.97
CA TYR A 55 3.89 6.39 -4.23
C TYR A 55 4.53 6.60 -2.86
N LEU A 56 4.71 5.51 -2.08
CA LEU A 56 5.21 5.60 -0.71
C LEU A 56 6.74 5.62 -0.65
N THR A 57 7.41 4.92 -1.56
CA THR A 57 8.87 4.68 -1.47
C THR A 57 9.65 5.28 -2.64
N GLY A 58 8.98 5.64 -3.74
CA GLY A 58 9.61 6.04 -5.00
C GLY A 58 10.29 4.90 -5.76
N ILE A 59 10.15 3.64 -5.29
CA ILE A 59 10.80 2.48 -5.89
C ILE A 59 9.98 2.01 -7.09
N LYS A 60 10.60 2.06 -8.27
CA LYS A 60 10.07 1.47 -9.51
C LYS A 60 10.78 0.16 -9.77
N ARG A 61 10.11 -0.95 -9.44
CA ARG A 61 10.56 -2.30 -9.77
C ARG A 61 9.47 -3.04 -10.53
N ILE A 62 9.90 -4.03 -11.31
CA ILE A 62 8.97 -4.96 -11.94
C ILE A 62 8.43 -5.87 -10.83
N ILE A 63 7.12 -5.96 -10.75
CA ILE A 63 6.40 -6.86 -9.85
C ILE A 63 5.66 -7.87 -10.72
N GLU A 64 5.95 -9.15 -10.54
CA GLU A 64 5.37 -10.24 -11.34
C GLU A 64 4.16 -10.88 -10.65
N SER A 65 3.99 -10.63 -9.35
CA SER A 65 2.88 -11.17 -8.55
C SER A 65 2.45 -10.22 -7.42
N PRO A 66 1.17 -10.25 -7.00
CA PRO A 66 0.72 -9.46 -5.85
C PRO A 66 1.49 -9.77 -4.55
N GLU A 67 1.93 -11.02 -4.37
CA GLU A 67 2.77 -11.45 -3.25
C GLU A 67 4.11 -10.73 -3.25
N GLU A 68 4.75 -10.63 -4.42
CA GLU A 68 6.00 -9.89 -4.58
C GLU A 68 5.79 -8.40 -4.32
N GLY A 69 4.69 -7.82 -4.81
CA GLY A 69 4.32 -6.42 -4.57
C GLY A 69 4.19 -6.10 -3.08
N LYS A 70 3.41 -6.92 -2.35
CA LYS A 70 3.27 -6.81 -0.90
C LYS A 70 4.62 -6.94 -0.18
N LYS A 71 5.42 -7.94 -0.56
CA LYS A 71 6.73 -8.15 0.06
C LYS A 71 7.66 -6.97 -0.17
N ALA A 72 7.75 -6.48 -1.39
CA ALA A 72 8.58 -5.33 -1.75
C ALA A 72 8.18 -4.07 -0.98
N LEU A 73 6.87 -3.87 -0.79
CA LEU A 73 6.35 -2.74 -0.02
C LEU A 73 6.75 -2.82 1.46
N LEU A 74 6.63 -4.01 2.08
CA LEU A 74 7.04 -4.24 3.46
C LEU A 74 8.56 -4.13 3.67
N GLU A 75 9.36 -4.45 2.67
CA GLU A 75 10.83 -4.31 2.73
C GLU A 75 11.30 -2.86 2.62
N ALA A 76 10.45 -1.95 2.12
CA ALA A 76 10.81 -0.58 1.79
C ALA A 76 10.20 0.49 2.72
N LEU A 77 9.21 0.12 3.54
CA LEU A 77 8.62 0.95 4.60
C LEU A 77 9.38 0.81 5.93
#